data_AF-A0A382HPM5-F1
#
_entry.id   AF-A0A382HPM5-F1
#
_cell.length_a   1.000
_cell.length_b   1.000
_cell.length_c   1.000
_cell.angle_alpha   90.00
_cell.angle_beta   90.00
_cell.angle_gamma   90.00
#
_symmetry.space_group_name_H-M   'P 1'
#
loop_
_entity.id
_entity.type
_entity.pdbx_description
1 polymer ?
#
loop_
_entity_poly.entity_id
_entity_poly.type
_entity_poly.pdbx_seq_one_letter_code
_entity_poly.pdbx_strand_id
1 'polypeptide(L)'
;MVNFPVKLNIIAQSTDSYLKSVFSRQNTKSRLIKSMKYGVFSGGKRFRSAIVVNTGKIFRINYKKLIIIGAAVECLHSYSLIHDDLPSMDNDDLRRGRLSTHK
;
A
#
# COMPACT_ATOMS: atom_id res chain seq x y z
N MET A 1 23.46 10.91 11.42
CA MET A 1 22.13 10.24 11.35
C MET A 1 22.06 9.42 10.08
N VAL A 2 22.08 8.08 10.15
CA VAL A 2 21.87 7.29 8.92
C VAL A 2 20.41 7.44 8.47
N ASN A 3 20.31 8.09 7.30
CA ASN A 3 19.20 8.61 6.51
C ASN A 3 17.81 7.96 6.72
N PHE A 4 16.88 8.69 7.35
CA PHE A 4 15.45 8.34 7.42
C PHE A 4 14.85 7.93 6.05
N PRO A 5 15.15 8.65 4.94
CA PRO A 5 14.66 8.27 3.61
C PRO A 5 15.06 6.85 3.18
N VAL A 6 16.28 6.42 3.52
CA VAL A 6 16.77 5.08 3.17
C VAL A 6 15.99 4.01 3.94
N LYS A 7 15.77 4.22 5.25
CA LYS A 7 14.98 3.28 6.07
C LYS A 7 13.53 3.18 5.60
N LEU A 8 12.93 4.32 5.24
CA LEU A 8 11.58 4.37 4.67
C LEU A 8 11.49 3.55 3.37
N ASN A 9 12.44 3.75 2.45
CA ASN A 9 12.48 3.03 1.19
C ASN A 9 12.64 1.52 1.36
N ILE A 10 13.46 1.06 2.31
CA ILE A 10 13.62 -0.37 2.60
C ILE A 10 12.29 -1.00 3.06
N ILE A 11 11.56 -0.31 3.95
CA ILE A 11 10.26 -0.79 4.44
C ILE A 11 9.23 -0.77 3.31
N ALA A 12 9.21 0.29 2.50
CA ALA A 12 8.32 0.40 1.35
C ALA A 12 8.54 -0.74 0.35
N GLN A 13 9.80 -1.01 -0.02
CA GLN A 13 10.17 -2.11 -0.93
C GLN A 13 9.82 -3.49 -0.36
N SER A 14 10.02 -3.69 0.95
CA SER A 14 9.65 -4.94 1.64
C SER A 14 8.13 -5.14 1.62
N THR A 15 7.37 -4.07 1.87
CA THR A 15 5.90 -4.08 1.85
C THR A 15 5.37 -4.36 0.45
N ASP A 16 5.90 -3.67 -0.57
CA ASP A 16 5.51 -3.88 -1.97
C ASP A 16 5.84 -5.29 -2.45
N SER A 17 7.00 -5.82 -2.08
CA SER A 17 7.39 -7.20 -2.42
C SER A 17 6.43 -8.21 -1.81
N TYR A 18 6.03 -8.01 -0.54
CA TYR A 18 5.04 -8.86 0.10
C TYR A 18 3.67 -8.76 -0.57
N LEU A 19 3.16 -7.54 -0.83
CA LEU A 19 1.89 -7.34 -1.53
C LEU A 19 1.88 -7.97 -2.92
N LYS A 20 2.96 -7.81 -3.70
CA LYS A 20 3.12 -8.45 -5.00
C LYS A 20 3.02 -9.97 -4.90
N SER A 21 3.63 -10.57 -3.87
CA SER A 21 3.55 -12.03 -3.63
C SER A 21 2.13 -12.50 -3.26
N VAL A 22 1.35 -11.68 -2.55
CA VAL A 22 -0.05 -11.98 -2.24
C VAL A 22 -0.87 -11.95 -3.53
N PHE A 23 -0.70 -10.90 -4.33
CA PHE A 23 -1.42 -10.71 -5.58
C PHE A 23 -1.02 -11.65 -6.72
N SER A 24 0.18 -12.23 -6.69
CA SER A 24 0.62 -13.23 -7.68
C SER A 24 -0.04 -14.59 -7.48
N ARG A 25 -0.54 -14.87 -6.27
CA ARG A 25 -1.28 -16.09 -5.93
C ARG A 25 -2.76 -16.01 -6.29
N GLN A 26 -3.23 -14.86 -6.77
CA GLN A 26 -4.63 -14.62 -7.11
C GLN A 26 -4.89 -14.80 -8.61
N ASN A 27 -6.15 -15.04 -8.98
CA ASN A 27 -6.55 -15.18 -10.38
C ASN A 27 -6.27 -13.89 -11.18
N THR A 28 -5.31 -13.97 -12.10
CA THR A 28 -4.84 -12.84 -12.91
C THR A 28 -5.83 -12.37 -13.98
N LYS A 29 -6.82 -13.21 -14.33
CA LYS A 29 -7.88 -12.85 -15.30
C LYS A 29 -9.02 -12.05 -14.67
N SER A 30 -9.06 -11.91 -13.35
CA SER A 30 -10.10 -11.16 -12.65
C SER A 30 -9.94 -9.65 -12.88
N ARG A 31 -10.99 -9.00 -13.42
CA ARG A 31 -11.06 -7.54 -13.57
C ARG A 31 -10.93 -6.83 -12.22
N LEU A 32 -11.51 -7.39 -11.17
CA LEU A 32 -11.39 -6.87 -9.80
C LEU A 32 -9.94 -6.86 -9.32
N ILE A 33 -9.21 -7.96 -9.50
CA ILE A 33 -7.80 -8.05 -9.08
C ILE A 33 -6.95 -7.03 -9.85
N LYS A 34 -7.24 -6.78 -11.13
CA LYS A 34 -6.58 -5.74 -11.91
C LYS A 34 -6.81 -4.34 -11.30
N SER A 35 -8.04 -4.00 -10.94
CA SER A 35 -8.37 -2.72 -10.29
C SER A 35 -7.74 -2.59 -8.90
N MET A 36 -7.76 -3.65 -8.08
CA MET A 36 -7.11 -3.65 -6.76
C MET A 36 -5.60 -3.42 -6.88
N LYS A 37 -4.92 -4.12 -7.81
CA LYS A 37 -3.49 -3.90 -8.09
C LYS A 37 -3.24 -2.46 -8.51
N TYR A 38 -4.09 -1.92 -9.37
CA TYR A 38 -3.96 -0.53 -9.82
C TYR A 38 -4.02 0.44 -8.64
N GLY A 39 -5.07 0.38 -7.81
CA GLY A 39 -5.24 1.28 -6.66
C GLY A 39 -4.17 1.09 -5.57
N VAL A 40 -3.64 -0.12 -5.38
CA VAL A 40 -2.58 -0.39 -4.40
C VAL A 40 -1.20 0.08 -4.89
N PHE A 41 -0.89 -0.07 -6.19
CA PHE A 41 0.44 0.19 -6.75
C PHE A 41 0.54 1.46 -7.60
N SER A 42 -0.48 2.33 -7.62
CA SER A 42 -0.49 3.63 -8.28
C SER A 42 0.39 4.71 -7.59
N GLY A 43 1.31 4.29 -6.71
CA GLY A 43 2.34 5.11 -6.08
C GLY A 43 2.23 5.14 -4.56
N GLY A 44 2.89 6.13 -3.95
CA GLY A 44 2.89 6.35 -2.50
C GLY A 44 4.19 5.93 -1.81
N LYS A 45 4.38 6.42 -0.59
CA LYS A 45 5.64 6.24 0.18
C LYS A 45 5.61 5.05 1.15
N ARG A 46 4.48 4.33 1.22
CA ARG A 46 4.22 3.29 2.24
C ARG A 46 4.48 3.75 3.67
N PHE A 47 4.11 5.01 3.95
CA PHE A 47 4.44 5.67 5.20
C PHE A 47 3.73 5.02 6.40
N ARG A 48 2.51 4.48 6.21
CA ARG A 48 1.77 3.81 7.31
C ARG A 48 2.43 2.49 7.66
N SER A 49 2.89 1.73 6.67
CA SER A 49 3.72 0.54 6.91
C SER A 49 4.99 0.89 7.70
N ALA A 50 5.65 2.01 7.38
CA ALA A 50 6.80 2.48 8.14
C ALA A 50 6.48 2.83 9.60
N ILE A 51 5.33 3.45 9.88
CA ILE A 51 4.88 3.71 11.27
C ILE A 51 4.68 2.38 12.01
N VAL A 52 3.97 1.41 11.40
CA VAL A 52 3.73 0.09 12.00
C VAL A 52 5.05 -0.61 12.32
N VAL A 53 5.98 -0.65 11.37
CA VAL A 53 7.28 -1.29 11.53
C VAL A 53 8.11 -0.62 12.63
N ASN A 54 8.22 0.71 12.62
CA ASN A 54 9.04 1.41 13.60
C ASN A 54 8.44 1.32 15.01
N THR A 55 7.12 1.37 15.13
CA THR A 55 6.42 1.18 16.42
C THR A 55 6.63 -0.23 16.94
N GLY A 56 6.40 -1.26 16.10
CA GLY A 56 6.58 -2.66 16.50
C GLY A 56 8.01 -3.03 16.87
N LYS A 57 9.01 -2.34 16.30
CA LYS A 57 10.43 -2.50 16.68
C LYS A 57 10.69 -2.09 18.14
N ILE A 58 10.00 -1.07 18.65
CA ILE A 58 10.11 -0.65 20.07
C ILE A 58 9.72 -1.83 20.98
N PHE A 59 8.70 -2.59 20.58
CA PHE A 59 8.20 -3.77 21.27
C PHE A 59 8.89 -5.08 20.84
N ARG A 60 9.99 -5.02 20.10
CA ARG A 60 10.77 -6.19 19.62
C ARG A 60 9.95 -7.21 18.82
N ILE A 61 8.92 -6.77 18.11
CA ILE A 61 8.12 -7.64 17.25
C ILE A 61 8.93 -8.03 16.01
N ASN A 62 8.78 -9.29 15.56
CA ASN A 62 9.45 -9.80 14.37
C ASN A 62 9.13 -8.96 13.12
N TYR A 63 10.17 -8.57 12.39
CA TYR A 63 10.06 -7.70 11.20
C TYR A 63 9.14 -8.27 10.11
N LYS A 64 9.15 -9.59 9.86
CA LYS A 64 8.27 -10.20 8.85
C LYS A 64 6.80 -10.05 9.23
N LYS A 65 6.45 -10.25 10.51
CA LYS A 65 5.08 -10.01 11.01
C LYS A 65 4.68 -8.55 10.83
N LEU A 66 5.58 -7.62 11.13
CA LEU A 66 5.32 -6.18 10.96
C LEU A 66 5.11 -5.79 9.50
N ILE A 67 5.83 -6.40 8.56
CA ILE A 67 5.59 -6.19 7.12
C ILE A 67 4.21 -6.70 6.69
N ILE A 68 3.77 -7.86 7.20
CA ILE A 68 2.44 -8.39 6.91
C ILE A 68 1.35 -7.44 7.43
N ILE A 69 1.48 -6.97 8.67
CA ILE A 69 0.54 -6.02 9.28
C ILE A 69 0.57 -4.68 8.52
N GLY A 70 1.77 -4.16 8.23
CA GLY A 70 1.93 -2.92 7.48
C GLY A 70 1.32 -2.99 6.07
N ALA A 71 1.47 -4.12 5.39
CA ALA A 71 0.84 -4.38 4.10
C ALA A 71 -0.69 -4.39 4.20
N ALA A 72 -1.26 -5.01 5.24
CA ALA A 72 -2.70 -4.99 5.47
C ALA A 72 -3.22 -3.56 5.71
N VAL A 73 -2.50 -2.75 6.49
CA VAL A 73 -2.84 -1.34 6.74
C VAL A 73 -2.75 -0.52 5.44
N GLU A 74 -1.76 -0.77 4.59
CA GLU A 74 -1.65 -0.09 3.29
C GLU A 74 -2.77 -0.53 2.33
N CYS A 75 -3.23 -1.79 2.38
CA CYS A 75 -4.43 -2.21 1.65
C CYS A 75 -5.68 -1.43 2.11
N LEU A 76 -5.87 -1.27 3.42
CA LEU A 76 -6.98 -0.49 3.97
C LEU A 76 -6.91 0.97 3.55
N HIS A 77 -5.69 1.54 3.56
CA HIS A 77 -5.47 2.90 3.07
C HIS A 77 -5.80 3.05 1.58
N SER A 78 -5.35 2.11 0.74
CA SER A 78 -5.68 2.14 -0.68
C SER A 78 -7.18 1.99 -0.92
N TYR A 79 -7.86 1.13 -0.15
CA TYR A 79 -9.31 1.01 -0.18
C TYR A 79 -10.01 2.34 0.11
N SER A 80 -9.60 3.05 1.18
CA SER A 80 -10.23 4.32 1.54
C SER A 80 -10.11 5.32 0.40
N LEU A 81 -8.91 5.47 -0.18
CA LEU A 81 -8.69 6.39 -1.30
C LEU A 81 -9.50 6.03 -2.55
N ILE A 82 -9.61 4.74 -2.88
CA ILE A 82 -10.42 4.30 -4.03
C ILE A 82 -11.88 4.71 -3.86
N HIS A 83 -12.39 4.61 -2.64
CA HIS A 83 -13.78 4.98 -2.33
C HIS A 83 -13.96 6.49 -2.24
N ASP A 84 -13.00 7.21 -1.65
CA ASP A 84 -12.99 8.68 -1.60
C ASP A 84 -12.99 9.27 -3.02
N ASP A 85 -12.25 8.66 -3.96
CA ASP A 85 -12.18 9.11 -5.35
C ASP A 85 -13.51 8.94 -6.13
N LEU A 86 -14.52 8.22 -5.62
CA LEU A 86 -15.74 7.92 -6.38
C LEU A 86 -16.57 9.17 -6.69
N PRO A 87 -17.39 9.17 -7.77
CA PRO A 87 -18.25 10.30 -8.12
C PRO A 87 -19.24 10.72 -7.04
N SER A 88 -19.61 9.79 -6.15
CA SER A 88 -20.50 10.04 -5.02
C SER A 88 -19.80 10.61 -3.77
N MET A 89 -18.47 10.67 -3.79
CA MET A 89 -17.63 11.18 -2.71
C MET A 89 -16.91 12.43 -3.23
N ASP A 90 -15.60 12.37 -3.48
CA ASP A 90 -14.82 13.54 -3.92
C ASP A 90 -14.90 13.74 -5.45
N ASN A 91 -15.31 12.72 -6.21
CA ASN A 91 -15.34 12.73 -7.68
C ASN A 91 -13.98 13.12 -8.29
N ASP A 92 -12.89 12.65 -7.67
CA ASP A 92 -11.53 12.93 -8.14
C ASP A 92 -11.19 12.08 -9.38
N ASP A 93 -10.95 12.74 -10.51
CA ASP A 93 -10.52 12.08 -11.74
C ASP A 93 -9.06 11.61 -11.69
N LEU A 94 -8.23 12.25 -10.85
CA LEU A 94 -6.79 12.01 -10.77
C LEU A 94 -6.33 11.79 -9.32
N ARG A 95 -5.46 10.78 -9.14
CA ARG A 95 -4.76 10.51 -7.89
C ARG A 95 -3.26 10.38 -8.16
N ARG A 96 -2.45 11.25 -7.53
CA ARG A 96 -0.97 11.28 -7.67
C ARG A 96 -0.51 11.38 -9.13
N GLY A 97 -1.21 12.16 -9.95
CA GLY A 97 -0.89 12.37 -11.37
C GLY A 97 -1.28 11.20 -12.29
N ARG A 98 -2.07 10.23 -11.83
CA ARG A 98 -2.65 9.14 -12.63
C ARG A 98 -4.17 9.16 -12.51
N LEU A 99 -4.89 8.55 -13.44
CA LEU A 99 -6.33 8.36 -13.34
C LEU A 99 -6.70 7.67 -12.02
N SER A 100 -7.77 8.12 -11.36
CA SER A 100 -8.32 7.41 -10.21
C SER A 100 -8.89 6.05 -10.64
N THR A 101 -9.12 5.14 -9.69
CA THR A 101 -9.43 3.73 -10.02
C THR A 101 -10.78 3.54 -10.74
N HIS A 102 -11.69 4.51 -10.62
CA HIS A 102 -13.03 4.44 -11.23
C HIS A 102 -13.09 4.99 -12.67
N LYS A 103 -12.00 5.62 -13.14
CA LYS A 103 -11.82 6.04 -14.53
C LYS A 103 -11.09 4.97 -15.34
#